data_AF-A0A3M8APH6-F1
#
_entry.id   AF-A0A3M8APH6-F1
#
_cell.length_a   1.000
_cell.length_b   1.000
_cell.length_c   1.000
_cell.angle_alpha   90.00
_cell.angle_beta   90.00
_cell.angle_gamma   90.00
#
_symmetry.space_group_name_H-M   'P 1'
#
loop_
_entity.id
_entity.type
_entity.pdbx_description
1 polymer ?
#
loop_
_entity_poly.entity_id
_entity_poly.type
_entity_poly.pdbx_seq_one_letter_code
_entity_poly.pdbx_strand_id
1 'polypeptide(L)'
;MMIDTCFKCGSKMNPNEYSCHVCGQNELEDYRMIRNYLRSNPNSNAMQIANATGISVSKIMRYIKNGSLTVVDDKSRDGRR
;
A
#
# COMPACT_ATOMS: atom_id res chain seq x y z
N MET A 1 -18.52 21.33 -20.11
CA MET A 1 -18.57 19.89 -19.83
C MET A 1 -18.05 19.68 -18.42
N MET A 2 -18.88 19.18 -17.49
CA MET A 2 -18.39 18.74 -16.18
C MET A 2 -17.61 17.45 -16.39
N ILE A 3 -16.35 17.46 -15.99
CA ILE A 3 -15.47 16.32 -16.08
C ILE A 3 -15.71 15.50 -14.81
N ASP A 4 -16.60 14.52 -14.89
CA ASP A 4 -16.81 13.50 -13.86
C ASP A 4 -15.70 12.44 -13.91
N THR A 5 -14.44 12.84 -14.11
CA THR A 5 -13.30 11.91 -14.09
C THR A 5 -12.35 12.21 -12.96
N CYS A 6 -11.84 11.15 -12.37
CA CYS A 6 -10.92 11.23 -11.25
C CYS A 6 -9.58 11.82 -11.70
N PHE A 7 -9.08 12.84 -11.00
CA PHE A 7 -7.76 13.42 -11.27
C PHE A 7 -6.59 12.46 -11.00
N LYS A 8 -6.79 11.36 -10.25
CA LYS A 8 -5.74 10.36 -9.98
C LYS A 8 -5.59 9.30 -11.07
N CYS A 9 -6.69 8.86 -11.69
CA CYS A 9 -6.67 7.73 -12.63
C CYS A 9 -7.45 7.97 -13.92
N GLY A 10 -8.15 9.10 -14.06
CA GLY A 10 -8.97 9.42 -15.23
C GLY A 10 -10.28 8.65 -15.35
N SER A 11 -10.63 7.78 -14.40
CA SER A 11 -11.87 6.98 -14.44
C SER A 11 -13.10 7.78 -14.00
N LYS A 12 -14.30 7.35 -14.40
CA LYS A 12 -15.56 7.98 -13.99
C LYS A 12 -15.68 8.04 -12.47
N MET A 13 -15.89 9.23 -11.93
CA MET A 13 -16.00 9.51 -10.50
C MET A 13 -17.44 9.90 -10.19
N ASN A 14 -18.05 9.25 -9.20
CA ASN A 14 -19.37 9.64 -8.73
C ASN A 14 -19.25 10.91 -7.89
N PRO A 15 -20.11 11.92 -8.09
CA PRO A 15 -20.07 13.17 -7.31
C PRO A 15 -20.37 12.99 -5.82
N ASN A 16 -20.81 11.80 -5.41
CA ASN A 16 -21.20 11.48 -4.04
C ASN A 16 -20.16 10.63 -3.26
N GLU A 17 -19.00 10.34 -3.87
CA GLU A 17 -17.93 9.56 -3.23
C GLU A 17 -16.62 10.35 -3.17
N TYR A 18 -15.92 10.29 -2.03
CA TYR A 18 -14.62 10.94 -1.83
C TYR A 18 -13.48 10.32 -2.66
N SER A 19 -13.65 9.07 -3.10
CA SER A 19 -12.67 8.30 -3.87
C SER A 19 -13.35 7.65 -5.07
N CYS A 20 -12.64 7.59 -6.19
CA CYS A 20 -13.16 6.92 -7.38
C CYS A 20 -13.25 5.40 -7.15
N HIS A 21 -14.24 4.73 -7.76
CA HIS A 21 -14.45 3.29 -7.58
C HIS A 21 -13.19 2.49 -7.95
N VAL A 22 -12.52 2.88 -9.05
CA VAL A 22 -11.27 2.25 -9.51
C VAL A 22 -10.14 2.41 -8.49
N CYS A 23 -10.01 3.61 -7.92
CA CYS A 23 -8.98 3.95 -6.93
C CYS A 23 -9.18 3.13 -5.66
N GLY A 24 -10.44 3.06 -5.17
CA GLY A 24 -10.80 2.27 -4.01
C GLY A 24 -10.60 0.76 -4.22
N GLN A 25 -10.95 0.25 -5.40
CA GLN A 25 -10.69 -1.15 -5.76
C GLN A 25 -9.19 -1.46 -5.81
N ASN A 26 -8.38 -0.56 -6.39
CA ASN A 26 -6.93 -0.74 -6.45
C ASN A 26 -6.31 -0.71 -5.05
N GLU A 27 -6.79 0.14 -4.14
CA GLU A 27 -6.34 0.13 -2.74
C GLU A 27 -6.74 -1.16 -2.01
N LEU A 28 -7.90 -1.72 -2.33
CA LEU A 28 -8.36 -3.00 -1.74
C LEU A 28 -7.52 -4.18 -2.25
N GLU A 29 -7.22 -4.22 -3.55
CA GLU A 29 -6.30 -5.17 -4.17
C GLU A 29 -4.89 -5.07 -3.58
N ASP A 30 -4.36 -3.85 -3.49
CA ASP A 30 -3.05 -3.54 -2.87
C ASP A 30 -3.00 -4.12 -1.45
N TYR A 31 -4.02 -3.85 -0.65
CA TYR A 31 -4.11 -4.35 0.72
C TYR A 31 -4.19 -5.89 0.78
N ARG A 32 -4.97 -6.51 -0.11
CA ARG A 32 -5.06 -7.99 -0.19
C ARG A 32 -3.71 -8.60 -0.54
N MET A 33 -2.97 -8.04 -1.51
CA MET A 33 -1.65 -8.54 -1.89
C MET A 33 -0.66 -8.44 -0.73
N ILE A 34 -0.57 -7.28 -0.07
CA ILE A 34 0.32 -7.07 1.08
C ILE A 34 -0.02 -8.07 2.20
N ARG A 35 -1.31 -8.21 2.52
CA ARG A 35 -1.77 -9.13 3.57
C ARG A 35 -1.45 -10.58 3.25
N ASN A 36 -1.66 -11.00 2.01
CA ASN A 36 -1.38 -12.37 1.58
C ASN A 36 0.13 -12.65 1.58
N TYR A 37 0.94 -11.68 1.14
CA TYR A 37 2.39 -11.77 1.18
C TYR A 37 2.92 -11.88 2.62
N LEU A 38 2.38 -11.10 3.55
CA LEU A 38 2.75 -11.15 4.96
C LEU A 38 2.29 -12.43 5.67
N ARG A 39 1.21 -13.08 5.21
CA ARG A 39 0.82 -14.40 5.73
C ARG A 39 1.86 -15.47 5.40
N SER A 40 2.45 -15.42 4.21
CA SER A 40 3.51 -16.35 3.79
C SER A 40 4.89 -15.92 4.30
N ASN A 41 5.10 -14.62 4.51
CA ASN A 41 6.38 -14.05 4.92
C ASN A 41 6.19 -13.01 6.06
N PRO A 42 6.01 -13.47 7.31
CA PRO A 42 5.70 -12.58 8.44
C PRO A 42 6.84 -11.61 8.81
N ASN A 43 8.07 -11.90 8.39
CA ASN A 43 9.26 -11.08 8.68
C ASN A 43 9.75 -10.26 7.47
N SER A 44 8.87 -10.01 6.49
CA SER A 44 9.26 -9.27 5.30
C SER A 44 9.37 -7.77 5.54
N ASN A 45 10.41 -7.17 4.99
CA ASN A 45 10.61 -5.73 5.00
C ASN A 45 9.72 -5.03 3.97
N ALA A 46 9.39 -3.76 4.20
CA ALA A 46 8.58 -2.95 3.27
C ALA A 46 9.14 -2.94 1.84
N MET A 47 10.46 -3.05 1.69
CA MET A 47 11.13 -3.12 0.39
C MET A 47 10.89 -4.45 -0.34
N GLN A 48 10.83 -5.57 0.39
CA GLN A 48 10.51 -6.88 -0.19
C GLN A 48 9.05 -6.94 -0.62
N ILE A 49 8.15 -6.42 0.22
CA ILE A 49 6.74 -6.30 -0.09
C ILE A 49 6.57 -5.42 -1.35
N ALA A 50 7.27 -4.29 -1.45
CA ALA A 50 7.22 -3.42 -2.62
C ALA A 50 7.65 -4.14 -3.89
N ASN A 51 8.74 -4.92 -3.81
CA ASN A 51 9.24 -5.66 -4.96
C ASN A 51 8.30 -6.82 -5.36
N ALA A 52 7.63 -7.45 -4.40
CA ALA A 52 6.72 -8.57 -4.65
C ALA A 52 5.33 -8.13 -5.13
N THR A 53 4.82 -7.01 -4.61
CA THR A 53 3.46 -6.51 -4.88
C THR A 53 3.43 -5.39 -5.93
N GLY A 54 4.58 -4.78 -6.24
CA GLY A 54 4.68 -3.61 -7.12
C GLY A 54 4.22 -2.30 -6.47
N ILE A 55 3.84 -2.33 -5.19
CA ILE A 55 3.32 -1.16 -4.47
C ILE A 55 4.48 -0.30 -3.97
N SER A 56 4.35 1.02 -4.03
CA SER A 56 5.39 1.93 -3.53
C SER A 56 5.67 1.74 -2.05
N VAL A 57 6.95 1.73 -1.67
CA VAL A 57 7.43 1.56 -0.29
C VAL A 57 6.76 2.55 0.67
N SER A 58 6.57 3.81 0.28
CA SER A 58 5.89 4.83 1.10
C SER A 58 4.44 4.46 1.45
N LYS A 59 3.72 3.79 0.53
CA LYS A 59 2.34 3.35 0.74
C LYS A 59 2.31 2.16 1.70
N ILE A 60 3.22 1.20 1.51
CA ILE A 60 3.40 0.04 2.39
C ILE A 60 3.79 0.46 3.80
N MET A 61 4.73 1.39 3.94
CA MET A 61 5.14 1.96 5.22
C MET A 61 3.96 2.63 5.95
N ARG A 62 3.05 3.31 5.24
CA ARG A 62 1.81 3.82 5.86
C ARG A 62 0.91 2.69 6.39
N TYR A 63 0.74 1.60 5.64
CA TYR A 63 -0.08 0.46 6.09
C TYR A 63 0.50 -0.25 7.31
N ILE A 64 1.82 -0.39 7.36
CA ILE A 64 2.55 -0.96 8.50
C ILE A 64 2.46 -0.02 9.71
N LYS A 65 2.77 1.26 9.52
CA LYS A 65 2.81 2.26 10.60
C LYS A 65 1.45 2.53 11.23
N ASN A 66 0.35 2.37 10.49
CA ASN A 66 -1.01 2.47 11.01
C ASN A 66 -1.42 1.27 11.90
N GLY A 67 -0.52 0.33 12.20
CA GLY A 67 -0.72 -0.72 13.19
C GLY A 67 -1.49 -1.95 12.69
N SER A 68 -1.76 -2.06 11.39
CA SER A 68 -2.39 -3.27 10.82
C SER A 68 -1.40 -4.41 10.55
N LEU A 69 -0.09 -4.14 10.49
CA LEU A 69 0.92 -5.11 10.06
C LEU A 69 2.22 -4.91 10.88
N THR A 70 2.69 -5.97 11.54
CA THR A 70 3.99 -5.96 12.25
C THR A 70 5.06 -6.44 11.28
N VAL A 71 5.97 -5.56 10.87
CA VAL A 71 7.21 -5.97 10.21
C VAL A 71 8.35 -5.88 11.21
N VAL A 72 9.20 -6.91 11.21
CA VAL A 72 10.42 -6.91 12.02
C VAL A 72 11.49 -6.19 11.19
N ASP A 73 11.68 -4.90 11.47
CA ASP A 73 12.79 -4.13 10.91
C ASP A 73 14.06 -4.60 11.62
N ASP A 74 14.78 -5.54 11.03
CA ASP A 74 16.11 -5.95 11.50
C ASP A 74 17.10 -4.79 11.23
N LYS A 75 17.10 -3.81 12.12
CA LYS A 75 18.13 -2.77 12.21
C LYS A 75 19.32 -3.33 12.99
N SER A 76 19.93 -4.38 12.44
CA SER A 76 21.20 -4.92 12.94
C SER A 76 22.39 -4.39 12.13
N ARG A 77 22.55 -3.06 12.05
CA ARG A 77 23.79 -2.34 11.67
C ARG A 77 23.68 -0.95 12.30
N ASP A 78 24.55 -0.47 13.18
CA ASP A 78 26.01 -0.47 13.11
C ASP A 78 26.49 -0.02 14.49
N GLY A 79 27.24 -0.87 15.19
CA GLY A 79 28.02 -0.44 16.33
C GLY A 79 29.13 0.47 15.84
N ARG A 80 29.01 1.78 16.09
CA ARG A 80 30.15 2.69 16.05
C ARG A 80 30.32 3.35 17.42
N ARG A 81 31.24 2.71 18.16
CA ARG A 81 32.32 3.28 18.97
C ARG A 81 32.26 4.78 19.27
#